data_AF-A0A524DGY6-F1
#
_entry.id   AF-A0A524DGY6-F1
#
_cell.length_a   1.000
_cell.length_b   1.000
_cell.length_c   1.000
_cell.angle_alpha   90.00
_cell.angle_beta   90.00
_cell.angle_gamma   90.00
#
_symmetry.space_group_name_H-M   'P 1'
#
loop_
_entity.id
_entity.type
_entity.pdbx_description
1 polymer ?
#
loop_
_entity_poly.entity_id
_entity_poly.type
_entity_poly.pdbx_seq_one_letter_code
_entity_poly.pdbx_strand_id
1 'polypeptide(L)'
;MSTETIKDFIKSLKKKSEKIKGDHSPISEIVKNQRKLLKVKGVYNLTQDLKGLYLIVVKNYKKPPKYRYFIAISLVGQSSDLLVYLAKDFAIKNNLKLIQYSIFPYHNRVNLLSLKEITEVGKFKETNEILRQYKKIMKRRLEKMKNNLIK
;
A
#
# COMPACT_ATOMS: atom_id res chain seq x y z
N MET A 1 19.03 -24.21 5.52
CA MET A 1 18.18 -23.24 4.77
C MET A 1 18.51 -21.85 5.28
N SER A 2 18.98 -20.92 4.45
CA SER A 2 19.35 -19.57 4.91
C SER A 2 18.08 -18.80 5.30
N THR A 3 18.00 -18.38 6.56
CA THR A 3 16.94 -17.50 7.06
C THR A 3 17.09 -16.13 6.38
N GLU A 4 16.43 -15.91 5.24
CA GLU A 4 16.50 -14.64 4.53
C GLU A 4 16.01 -13.52 5.47
N THR A 5 16.86 -12.55 5.77
CA THR A 5 16.47 -11.43 6.63
C THR A 5 15.50 -10.52 5.88
N ILE A 6 14.60 -9.84 6.60
CA ILE A 6 13.71 -8.86 5.99
C ILE A 6 14.48 -7.79 5.20
N LYS A 7 15.69 -7.45 5.63
CA LYS A 7 16.55 -6.46 4.97
C LYS A 7 17.01 -6.97 3.59
N ASP A 8 17.43 -8.23 3.51
CA ASP A 8 17.88 -8.85 2.27
C ASP A 8 16.72 -9.05 1.30
N PHE A 9 15.57 -9.48 1.82
CA PHE A 9 14.35 -9.61 1.05
C PHE A 9 13.88 -8.26 0.46
N ILE A 10 13.88 -7.19 1.25
CA ILE A 10 13.53 -5.86 0.73
C ILE A 10 14.56 -5.37 -0.29
N LYS A 11 15.85 -5.68 -0.11
CA LYS A 11 16.89 -5.35 -1.09
C LYS A 11 16.66 -6.11 -2.40
N SER A 12 16.27 -7.37 -2.35
CA SER A 12 15.97 -8.18 -3.54
C SER A 12 14.74 -7.65 -4.29
N LEU A 13 13.68 -7.27 -3.57
CA LEU A 13 12.50 -6.60 -4.17
C LEU A 13 12.88 -5.27 -4.84
N LYS A 14 13.73 -4.46 -4.21
CA LYS A 14 14.20 -3.18 -4.78
C LYS A 14 14.99 -3.37 -6.07
N LYS A 15 15.81 -4.42 -6.17
CA LYS A 15 16.56 -4.74 -7.40
C LYS A 15 15.65 -5.11 -8.57
N LYS A 16 14.48 -5.71 -8.28
CA LYS A 16 13.48 -6.14 -9.27
C LYS A 16 12.33 -5.14 -9.43
N SER A 17 12.53 -3.88 -9.06
CA SER A 17 11.48 -2.86 -9.12
C SER A 17 11.98 -1.55 -9.67
N GLU A 18 11.05 -0.76 -10.20
CA GLU A 18 11.33 0.58 -10.69
C GLU A 18 11.04 1.59 -9.60
N LYS A 19 12.05 2.37 -9.19
CA LYS A 19 11.84 3.45 -8.23
C LYS A 19 11.04 4.57 -8.88
N ILE A 20 9.93 4.95 -8.25
CA ILE A 20 9.14 6.10 -8.67
C ILE A 20 9.89 7.38 -8.27
N LYS A 21 10.12 8.24 -9.26
CA LYS A 21 10.86 9.50 -9.09
C LYS A 21 9.98 10.57 -8.45
N GLY A 22 10.63 11.56 -7.83
CA GLY A 22 9.99 12.71 -7.21
C GLY A 22 9.86 12.62 -5.69
N ASP A 23 9.51 13.75 -5.09
CA ASP A 23 9.33 13.88 -3.66
C ASP A 23 7.94 13.40 -3.24
N HIS A 24 7.94 12.46 -2.33
CA HIS A 24 6.72 11.78 -1.89
C HIS A 24 6.25 12.39 -0.57
N SER A 25 4.97 12.78 -0.53
CA SER A 25 4.34 13.29 0.68
C SER A 25 4.45 12.29 1.83
N PRO A 26 4.57 12.73 3.09
CA PRO A 26 4.59 11.81 4.23
C PRO A 26 3.24 11.09 4.37
N ILE A 27 3.27 9.89 4.95
CA ILE A 27 2.05 9.14 5.30
C ILE A 27 1.66 9.48 6.73
N SER A 28 0.42 9.92 6.95
CA SER A 28 -0.10 10.19 8.29
C SER A 28 -0.59 8.89 8.95
N GLU A 29 -0.31 8.73 10.24
CA GLU A 29 -0.90 7.68 11.07
C GLU A 29 -1.17 8.18 12.50
N ILE A 30 -2.10 7.54 13.19
CA ILE A 30 -2.39 7.82 14.60
C ILE A 30 -1.65 6.79 15.45
N VAL A 31 -0.83 7.26 16.39
CA VAL A 31 -0.05 6.44 17.31
C VAL A 31 -0.24 6.99 18.71
N LYS A 32 -0.82 6.18 19.62
CA LYS A 32 -1.15 6.62 20.99
C LYS A 32 -1.95 7.94 21.01
N ASN A 33 -3.01 8.00 20.20
CA ASN A 33 -3.86 9.19 20.02
C ASN A 33 -3.16 10.46 19.49
N GLN A 34 -1.92 10.35 19.00
CA GLN A 34 -1.19 11.46 18.38
C GLN A 34 -1.01 11.21 16.88
N ARG A 35 -1.22 12.26 16.08
CA ARG A 35 -0.87 12.25 14.65
C ARG A 35 0.65 12.22 14.49
N LYS A 36 1.16 11.21 13.79
CA LYS A 36 2.56 11.09 13.39
C LYS A 36 2.66 11.06 11.87
N LEU A 37 3.73 11.65 11.35
CA LEU A 37 4.03 11.68 9.92
C LEU A 37 5.21 10.76 9.63
N LEU A 38 4.96 9.75 8.80
CA LEU A 38 5.96 8.83 8.28
C LEU A 38 6.60 9.44 7.04
N LYS A 39 7.85 9.90 7.16
CA LYS A 39 8.61 10.40 6.01
C LYS A 39 8.87 9.27 5.02
N VAL A 40 8.27 9.37 3.83
CA VAL A 40 8.50 8.43 2.74
C VAL A 40 9.92 8.62 2.20
N LYS A 41 10.64 7.51 2.01
CA LYS A 41 12.02 7.46 1.53
C LYS A 41 12.14 6.89 0.13
N GLY A 42 11.13 6.17 -0.31
CA GLY A 42 11.00 5.75 -1.69
C GLY A 42 9.75 4.91 -1.87
N VAL A 43 9.18 5.03 -3.07
CA VAL A 43 8.14 4.15 -3.58
C VAL A 43 8.72 3.43 -4.79
N TYR A 44 8.47 2.13 -4.87
CA TYR A 44 8.98 1.26 -5.91
C TYR A 44 7.81 0.51 -6.53
N ASN A 45 7.65 0.61 -7.84
CA ASN A 45 6.70 -0.17 -8.62
C ASN A 45 7.25 -1.58 -8.83
N LEU A 46 6.58 -2.58 -8.27
CA LEU A 46 7.04 -3.97 -8.36
C LEU A 46 6.72 -4.53 -9.76
N THR A 47 7.65 -5.31 -10.32
CA THR A 47 7.56 -5.83 -11.69
C THR A 47 7.22 -7.33 -11.70
N GLN A 48 7.04 -7.89 -12.91
CA GLN A 48 6.81 -9.33 -13.13
C GLN A 48 5.60 -9.85 -12.34
N ASP A 49 5.76 -10.91 -11.55
CA ASP A 49 4.70 -11.56 -10.77
C ASP A 49 4.05 -10.64 -9.72
N LEU A 50 4.73 -9.55 -9.37
CA LEU A 50 4.28 -8.56 -8.40
C LEU A 50 3.71 -7.31 -9.07
N LYS A 51 3.46 -7.34 -10.39
CA LYS A 51 2.89 -6.21 -11.14
C LYS A 51 1.62 -5.67 -10.48
N GLY A 52 1.58 -4.35 -10.36
CA GLY A 52 0.47 -3.59 -9.77
C GLY A 52 0.56 -3.41 -8.25
N LEU A 53 1.55 -4.01 -7.60
CA LEU A 53 1.92 -3.71 -6.22
C LEU A 53 3.03 -2.67 -6.17
N TYR A 54 3.08 -1.97 -5.04
CA TYR A 54 4.12 -1.01 -4.73
C TYR A 54 4.78 -1.36 -3.41
N LEU A 55 6.10 -1.20 -3.34
CA LEU A 55 6.84 -1.19 -2.09
C LEU A 55 7.02 0.27 -1.65
N ILE A 56 6.52 0.61 -0.47
CA ILE A 56 6.71 1.92 0.15
C ILE A 56 7.67 1.76 1.33
N VAL A 57 8.76 2.52 1.29
CA VAL A 57 9.77 2.57 2.34
C VAL A 57 9.59 3.87 3.11
N VAL A 58 9.41 3.79 4.42
CA VAL A 58 9.26 4.97 5.28
C VAL A 58 10.29 4.98 6.41
N LYS A 59 10.68 6.16 6.86
CA LYS A 59 11.49 6.32 8.07
C LYS A 59 10.62 6.02 9.30
N ASN A 60 11.11 5.14 10.17
CA ASN A 60 10.47 4.90 11.45
C ASN A 60 10.71 6.10 12.39
N TYR A 61 9.71 6.44 13.20
CA TYR A 61 9.85 7.46 14.26
C TYR A 61 10.46 6.89 15.54
N LYS A 62 10.42 5.57 15.74
CA LYS A 62 11.11 4.86 16.84
C LYS A 62 12.57 4.55 16.49
N LYS A 63 13.42 4.31 17.50
CA LYS A 63 14.87 4.03 17.34
C LYS A 63 15.14 2.83 16.39
N PRO A 64 14.83 1.56 16.73
CA PRO A 64 14.85 0.45 15.76
C PRO A 64 13.45 -0.16 15.47
N PRO A 65 13.22 -0.71 14.26
CA PRO A 65 14.08 -0.65 13.07
C PRO A 65 14.07 0.75 12.42
N LYS A 66 15.17 1.16 11.77
CA LYS A 66 15.31 2.49 11.12
C LYS A 66 14.24 2.79 10.06
N TYR A 67 13.81 1.74 9.35
CA TYR A 67 12.82 1.83 8.28
C TYR A 67 11.70 0.83 8.51
N ARG A 68 10.50 1.22 8.07
CA ARG A 68 9.34 0.33 7.94
C ARG A 68 9.03 0.16 6.47
N TYR A 69 8.51 -1.01 6.12
CA TYR A 69 8.26 -1.42 4.74
C TYR A 69 6.80 -1.79 4.59
N PHE A 70 6.14 -1.20 3.59
CA PHE A 70 4.75 -1.48 3.29
C PHE A 70 4.63 -2.01 1.87
N ILE A 71 3.83 -3.06 1.70
CA ILE A 71 3.35 -3.45 0.38
C ILE A 71 1.98 -2.80 0.20
N ALA A 72 1.81 -2.13 -0.93
CA ALA A 72 0.62 -1.37 -1.24
C ALA A 72 0.02 -1.81 -2.57
N ILE A 73 -1.30 -1.70 -2.69
CA ILE A 73 -2.01 -1.86 -3.95
C ILE A 73 -2.95 -0.67 -4.14
N SER A 74 -3.02 -0.14 -5.37
CA SER A 74 -4.04 0.84 -5.73
C SER A 74 -5.37 0.11 -5.96
N LEU A 75 -6.37 0.47 -5.16
CA LEU A 75 -7.75 0.01 -5.29
C LEU A 75 -8.47 0.81 -6.37
N VAL A 76 -8.28 2.15 -6.38
CA VAL A 76 -8.80 3.05 -7.41
C VAL A 76 -7.79 4.13 -7.79
N GLY A 77 -7.87 4.59 -9.04
CA GLY A 77 -7.01 5.63 -9.62
C GLY A 77 -7.26 7.03 -9.05
N GLN A 78 -8.51 7.32 -8.70
CA GLN A 78 -8.96 8.57 -8.10
C GLN A 78 -9.84 8.23 -6.90
N SER A 79 -9.45 8.71 -5.72
CA SER A 79 -10.19 8.47 -4.49
C SER A 79 -11.29 9.50 -4.27
N SER A 80 -12.33 9.08 -3.55
CA SER A 80 -13.38 9.93 -2.97
C SER A 80 -13.82 9.33 -1.63
N ASP A 81 -14.51 10.11 -0.80
CA ASP A 81 -14.96 9.65 0.53
C ASP A 81 -15.90 8.45 0.45
N LEU A 82 -16.76 8.40 -0.58
CA LEU A 82 -17.60 7.24 -0.86
C LEU A 82 -16.76 5.98 -1.10
N LEU A 83 -15.68 6.08 -1.86
CA LEU A 83 -14.80 4.93 -2.13
C LEU A 83 -14.05 4.48 -0.88
N VAL A 84 -13.67 5.42 -0.01
CA VAL A 84 -13.09 5.11 1.31
C VAL A 84 -14.12 4.35 2.15
N TYR A 85 -15.35 4.86 2.23
CA TYR A 85 -16.43 4.23 2.99
C TYR A 85 -16.70 2.79 2.52
N LEU A 86 -16.76 2.57 1.21
CA LEU A 86 -16.99 1.24 0.63
C LEU A 86 -15.83 0.27 0.84
N ALA A 87 -14.62 0.79 1.00
CA ALA A 87 -13.41 -0.01 1.19
C ALA A 87 -13.22 -0.40 2.68
N LYS A 88 -13.57 0.49 3.62
CA LYS A 88 -13.18 0.41 5.03
C LYS A 88 -13.34 -0.97 5.69
N ASP A 89 -14.46 -1.67 5.48
CA ASP A 89 -14.78 -2.89 6.23
C ASP A 89 -13.80 -4.02 5.93
N PHE A 90 -13.42 -4.18 4.65
CA PHE A 90 -12.44 -5.19 4.26
C PHE A 90 -11.06 -4.84 4.82
N ALA A 91 -10.69 -3.56 4.83
CA ALA A 91 -9.42 -3.11 5.40
C ALA A 91 -9.34 -3.41 6.90
N ILE A 92 -10.39 -3.08 7.67
CA ILE A 92 -10.46 -3.35 9.11
C ILE A 92 -10.37 -4.85 9.37
N LYS A 93 -11.18 -5.66 8.68
CA LYS A 93 -11.21 -7.13 8.85
C LYS A 93 -9.86 -7.80 8.63
N ASN A 94 -9.06 -7.30 7.70
CA ASN A 94 -7.75 -7.89 7.33
C ASN A 94 -6.56 -7.13 7.92
N ASN A 95 -6.82 -6.19 8.84
CA ASN A 95 -5.81 -5.32 9.45
C ASN A 95 -4.90 -4.67 8.38
N LEU A 96 -5.53 -4.07 7.37
CA LEU A 96 -4.91 -3.30 6.31
C LEU A 96 -5.07 -1.81 6.59
N LYS A 97 -4.05 -1.03 6.25
CA LYS A 97 -4.18 0.42 6.20
C LYS A 97 -4.87 0.81 4.91
N LEU A 98 -5.74 1.81 4.99
CA LEU A 98 -6.39 2.43 3.85
C LEU A 98 -6.02 3.92 3.86
N ILE A 99 -5.41 4.41 2.79
CA ILE A 99 -4.98 5.81 2.69
C ILE A 99 -5.32 6.41 1.33
N GLN A 100 -5.54 7.71 1.33
CA GLN A 100 -5.61 8.54 0.12
C GLN A 100 -4.23 9.12 -0.12
N TYR A 101 -3.58 8.72 -1.22
CA TYR A 101 -2.17 9.02 -1.44
C TYR A 101 -1.84 9.11 -2.93
N SER A 102 -1.01 10.09 -3.33
CA SER A 102 -0.48 10.18 -4.68
C SER A 102 0.80 9.34 -4.79
N ILE A 103 0.72 8.22 -5.53
CA ILE A 103 1.88 7.37 -5.80
C ILE A 103 2.88 8.07 -6.72
N PHE A 104 2.38 8.86 -7.67
CA PHE A 104 3.16 9.56 -8.67
C PHE A 104 3.09 11.04 -8.33
N PRO A 105 4.10 11.62 -7.65
CA PRO A 105 3.99 12.96 -7.08
C PRO A 105 3.66 14.05 -8.09
N TYR A 106 4.09 13.87 -9.34
CA TYR A 106 3.85 14.81 -10.44
C TYR A 106 2.47 14.63 -11.10
N HIS A 107 1.72 13.61 -10.71
CA HIS A 107 0.34 13.43 -11.15
C HIS A 107 -0.59 14.04 -10.10
N ASN A 108 -1.50 14.91 -10.55
CA ASN A 108 -2.55 15.52 -9.71
C ASN A 108 -3.69 14.53 -9.37
N ARG A 109 -3.35 13.26 -9.14
CA ARG A 109 -4.30 12.18 -8.83
C ARG A 109 -3.99 11.60 -7.47
N VAL A 110 -5.03 11.51 -6.64
CA VAL A 110 -4.93 10.89 -5.31
C VAL A 110 -5.56 9.51 -5.41
N ASN A 111 -4.74 8.47 -5.31
CA ASN A 111 -5.20 7.10 -5.33
C ASN A 111 -5.80 6.70 -3.98
N LEU A 112 -6.75 5.78 -3.98
CA LEU A 112 -7.08 5.00 -2.78
C LEU A 112 -6.16 3.79 -2.74
N LEU A 113 -5.29 3.74 -1.74
CA LEU A 113 -4.33 2.67 -1.55
C LEU A 113 -4.69 1.84 -0.33
N SER A 114 -4.54 0.53 -0.47
CA SER A 114 -4.49 -0.37 0.69
C SER A 114 -3.07 -0.86 0.90
N LEU A 115 -2.64 -0.90 2.17
CA LEU A 115 -1.27 -1.24 2.54
C LEU A 115 -1.24 -2.22 3.70
N LYS A 116 -0.22 -3.08 3.69
CA LYS A 116 0.15 -3.92 4.83
C LYS A 116 1.63 -3.71 5.14
N GLU A 117 1.95 -3.59 6.41
CA GLU A 117 3.35 -3.58 6.87
C GLU A 117 3.94 -4.98 6.78
N ILE A 118 5.16 -5.09 6.25
CA ILE A 118 5.91 -6.35 6.24
C ILE A 118 6.95 -6.30 7.35
N THR A 119 6.74 -7.12 8.38
CA THR A 119 7.69 -7.30 9.49
C THR A 119 8.54 -8.56 9.32
N GLU A 120 8.06 -9.54 8.57
CA GLU A 120 8.69 -10.84 8.35
C GLU A 120 8.45 -11.32 6.93
N VAL A 121 9.41 -12.08 6.38
CA VAL A 121 9.39 -12.55 4.99
C VAL A 121 8.26 -13.55 4.76
N GLY A 122 7.98 -14.44 5.72
CA GLY A 122 6.97 -15.49 5.61
C GLY A 122 5.55 -14.98 5.34
N LYS A 123 5.21 -13.77 5.81
CA LYS A 123 3.89 -13.15 5.60
C LYS A 123 3.71 -12.46 4.25
N PHE A 124 4.76 -12.37 3.43
CA PHE A 124 4.70 -11.63 2.17
C PHE A 124 3.71 -12.24 1.18
N LYS A 125 3.70 -13.58 1.05
CA LYS A 125 2.80 -14.28 0.12
C LYS A 125 1.33 -14.04 0.48
N GLU A 126 0.98 -14.26 1.74
CA GLU A 126 -0.35 -13.99 2.28
C GLU A 126 -0.76 -12.53 2.07
N THR A 127 0.16 -11.59 2.33
CA THR A 127 -0.09 -10.16 2.12
C THR A 127 -0.41 -9.85 0.65
N ASN A 128 0.36 -10.39 -0.29
CA ASN A 128 0.11 -10.22 -1.72
C ASN A 128 -1.28 -10.77 -2.12
N GLU A 129 -1.63 -11.97 -1.65
CA GLU A 129 -2.92 -12.60 -1.93
C GLU A 129 -4.09 -11.76 -1.40
N ILE A 130 -4.03 -11.32 -0.13
CA ILE A 130 -5.06 -10.48 0.50
C ILE A 130 -5.24 -9.16 -0.26
N LEU A 131 -4.14 -8.48 -0.60
CA LEU A 131 -4.21 -7.20 -1.33
C LEU A 131 -4.82 -7.38 -2.74
N ARG A 132 -4.45 -8.44 -3.45
CA ARG A 132 -5.03 -8.75 -4.77
C ARG A 132 -6.51 -9.13 -4.67
N GLN A 133 -6.89 -9.91 -3.67
CA GLN A 133 -8.30 -10.22 -3.40
C GLN A 133 -9.09 -8.95 -3.12
N TYR A 134 -8.54 -8.04 -2.32
CA TYR A 134 -9.18 -6.77 -2.01
C TYR A 134 -9.45 -5.95 -3.27
N LYS A 135 -8.45 -5.81 -4.15
CA LYS A 135 -8.63 -5.10 -5.43
C LYS A 135 -9.72 -5.74 -6.30
N LYS A 136 -9.80 -7.07 -6.37
CA LYS A 136 -10.87 -7.79 -7.09
C LYS A 136 -12.25 -7.51 -6.49
N ILE A 137 -12.38 -7.52 -5.17
CA ILE A 137 -13.64 -7.23 -4.47
C ILE A 137 -14.07 -5.79 -4.73
N MET A 138 -13.16 -4.83 -4.62
CA MET A 138 -13.45 -3.43 -4.91
C MET A 138 -13.93 -3.23 -6.35
N LYS A 139 -13.25 -3.84 -7.33
CA LYS A 139 -13.67 -3.79 -8.72
C LYS A 139 -15.12 -4.30 -8.90
N ARG A 140 -15.45 -5.46 -8.33
CA ARG A 140 -16.81 -6.02 -8.39
C ARG A 140 -17.85 -5.12 -7.73
N ARG A 141 -17.53 -4.47 -6.61
CA ARG A 141 -18.43 -3.52 -5.93
C ARG A 141 -18.72 -2.32 -6.84
N LEU A 142 -17.70 -1.77 -7.48
CA LEU A 142 -17.85 -0.63 -8.38
C LEU A 142 -18.64 -0.98 -9.64
N GLU A 143 -18.43 -2.16 -10.21
CA GLU A 143 -19.21 -2.66 -11.34
C GLU A 143 -20.71 -2.79 -10.98
N LYS A 144 -21.03 -3.34 -9.81
CA LYS A 144 -22.41 -3.42 -9.32
C LYS A 144 -23.05 -2.05 -9.16
N MET A 145 -22.34 -1.08 -8.58
CA MET A 145 -22.84 0.29 -8.42
C MET A 145 -23.11 0.95 -9.77
N LYS A 146 -22.17 0.82 -10.72
CA LYS A 146 -22.34 1.33 -12.08
C LYS A 146 -23.60 0.77 -12.73
N ASN A 147 -23.83 -0.54 -12.61
CA ASN A 147 -25.00 -1.19 -13.22
C ASN A 147 -26.34 -0.78 -12.56
N ASN A 148 -26.32 -0.40 -11.28
CA ASN A 148 -27.52 0.05 -10.58
C ASN A 148 -27.85 1.53 -10.82
N LEU A 149 -26.88 2.33 -11.27
CA LEU A 149 -27.05 3.76 -11.59
C LEU A 149 -27.46 4.03 -13.03
N ILE A 150 -27.35 3.02 -13.91
CA ILE A 150 -27.69 3.11 -15.35
C ILE A 150 -29.06 2.43 -15.62
N LYS A 151 -29.80 2.08 -14.56
CA LYS A 151 -31.20 1.66 -14.63
C LYS A 151 -32.10 2.84 -14.32
#